data_AF-A0A564Y7Y0-F1
#
_entry.id   AF-A0A564Y7Y0-F1
#
_cell.length_a   1.000
_cell.length_b   1.000
_cell.length_c   1.000
_cell.angle_alpha   90.00
_cell.angle_beta   90.00
_cell.angle_gamma   90.00
#
_symmetry.space_group_name_H-M   'P 1'
#
loop_
_entity.id
_entity.type
_entity.pdbx_description
1 polymer ?
#
loop_
_entity_poly.entity_id
_entity_poly.type
_entity_poly.pdbx_seq_one_letter_code
_entity_poly.pdbx_strand_id
1 'polypeptide(L)'
;MNGDDDNLVSAREEIDLSTLLNAAMCYAIHSRNHKLLEEILDKGADPNFLYISQPSKKRREFIKALVYFYTYGTRAIEQLKYGSNFFL
;
A
#
# COMPACT_ATOMS: atom_id res chain seq x y z
N MET A 1 8.85 9.34 39.00
CA MET A 1 7.75 8.59 38.37
C MET A 1 6.76 9.60 37.84
N ASN A 2 6.74 9.80 36.51
CA ASN A 2 5.60 10.35 35.78
C ASN A 2 5.88 10.18 34.28
N GLY A 3 5.37 9.08 33.72
CA GLY A 3 4.60 9.11 32.48
C GLY A 3 5.30 9.16 31.11
N ASP A 4 6.63 9.19 31.00
CA ASP A 4 7.27 9.32 29.67
C ASP A 4 7.44 8.01 28.89
N ASP A 5 7.05 6.86 29.44
CA ASP A 5 7.25 5.54 28.82
C ASP A 5 6.02 4.95 28.11
N ASP A 6 4.87 5.64 28.09
CA ASP A 6 3.58 5.04 27.68
C ASP A 6 3.05 5.45 26.30
N ASN A 7 3.92 5.89 25.38
CA ASN A 7 3.55 5.94 23.96
C ASN A 7 4.68 5.57 23.00
N LEU A 8 5.54 4.65 23.45
CA LEU A 8 6.50 3.91 22.63
C LEU A 8 5.88 2.67 21.98
N VAL A 9 4.53 2.59 21.94
CA VAL A 9 3.81 1.64 21.08
C VAL A 9 3.93 2.14 19.63
N SER A 10 5.07 1.82 19.02
CA SER A 10 5.24 1.49 17.60
C SER A 10 4.32 2.25 16.64
N ALA A 11 4.74 3.44 16.19
CA ALA A 11 4.04 4.25 15.19
C ALA A 11 4.09 3.62 13.78
N ARG A 12 3.70 2.35 13.67
CA ARG A 12 3.41 1.67 12.42
C ARG A 12 2.13 2.28 11.86
N GLU A 13 2.28 3.23 10.96
CA GLU A 13 1.18 3.83 10.21
C GLU A 13 0.57 2.71 9.35
N GLU A 14 -0.63 2.24 9.73
CA GLU A 14 -1.40 1.31 8.91
C GLU A 14 -1.80 2.05 7.63
N ILE A 15 -1.38 1.52 6.48
CA ILE A 15 -1.80 2.06 5.19
C ILE A 15 -3.16 1.47 4.84
N ASP A 16 -4.12 2.32 4.48
CA ASP A 16 -5.46 1.86 4.11
C ASP A 16 -5.41 0.96 2.86
N LEU A 17 -6.29 -0.04 2.83
CA LEU A 17 -6.33 -1.05 1.77
C LEU A 17 -6.51 -0.44 0.37
N SER A 18 -7.29 0.63 0.24
CA SER A 18 -7.50 1.29 -1.06
C SER A 18 -6.19 1.89 -1.57
N THR A 19 -5.44 2.57 -0.70
CA THR A 19 -4.12 3.10 -1.04
C THR A 19 -3.13 2.00 -1.43
N LEU A 20 -3.13 0.87 -0.73
CA LEU A 20 -2.30 -0.29 -1.07
C LEU A 20 -2.67 -0.90 -2.43
N LEU A 21 -3.96 -1.14 -2.69
CA LEU A 21 -4.45 -1.71 -3.93
C LEU A 21 -4.11 -0.82 -5.13
N ASN A 22 -4.28 0.49 -4.99
CA ASN A 22 -3.95 1.44 -6.07
C ASN A 22 -2.43 1.51 -6.32
N ALA A 23 -1.60 1.44 -5.29
CA ALA A 23 -0.15 1.36 -5.46
C ALA A 23 0.28 0.03 -6.13
N ALA A 24 -0.32 -1.09 -5.71
CA ALA A 24 -0.11 -2.40 -6.31
C ALA A 24 -0.51 -2.42 -7.79
N MET A 25 -1.60 -1.75 -8.15
CA MET A 25 -2.07 -1.61 -9.53
C MET A 25 -1.02 -0.92 -10.41
N CYS A 26 -0.44 0.19 -9.94
CA CYS A 26 0.63 0.88 -10.66
C CYS A 26 1.86 -0.03 -10.88
N TYR A 27 2.23 -0.82 -9.86
CA TYR A 27 3.30 -1.80 -9.98
C TYR A 27 2.96 -2.91 -10.99
N ALA A 28 1.73 -3.43 -10.99
CA ALA A 28 1.27 -4.46 -11.93
C ALA A 28 1.30 -3.97 -13.38
N ILE A 29 0.88 -2.72 -13.63
CA ILE A 29 0.97 -2.07 -14.95
C ILE A 29 2.43 -1.96 -15.40
N HIS A 30 3.31 -1.44 -14.54
CA HIS A 30 4.72 -1.25 -14.89
C HIS A 30 5.45 -2.57 -15.17
N SER A 31 5.13 -3.61 -14.39
CA SER A 31 5.66 -4.96 -14.57
C SER A 31 4.99 -5.74 -15.72
N ARG A 32 4.02 -5.15 -16.42
CA ARG A 32 3.22 -5.80 -17.49
C ARG A 32 2.56 -7.11 -17.03
N ASN A 33 2.21 -7.20 -15.75
CA ASN A 33 1.61 -8.37 -15.15
C ASN A 33 0.07 -8.26 -15.21
N HIS A 34 -0.50 -8.66 -16.35
CA HIS A 34 -1.93 -8.57 -16.63
C HIS A 34 -2.78 -9.39 -15.65
N LYS A 35 -2.32 -10.60 -15.29
CA LYS A 35 -3.03 -11.45 -14.31
C LYS A 35 -3.09 -10.79 -12.93
N LEU A 36 -1.98 -10.21 -12.48
CA LEU A 36 -1.96 -9.48 -11.21
C LEU A 36 -2.84 -8.24 -11.28
N LEU A 37 -2.85 -7.52 -12.41
CA LEU A 37 -3.71 -6.37 -12.60
C LEU A 37 -5.19 -6.76 -12.48
N GLU A 38 -5.62 -7.85 -13.13
CA GLU A 38 -6.98 -8.40 -12.99
C GLU A 38 -7.30 -8.71 -11.52
N GLU A 39 -6.43 -9.45 -10.82
CA GLU A 39 -6.63 -9.79 -9.41
C GLU A 39 -6.74 -8.54 -8.50
N ILE A 40 -5.99 -7.48 -8.80
CA ILE A 40 -6.01 -6.23 -8.03
C ILE A 40 -7.31 -5.44 -8.30
N LEU A 41 -7.79 -5.43 -9.55
CA LEU A 41 -9.06 -4.81 -9.92
C LEU A 41 -10.24 -5.55 -9.27
N ASP A 42 -10.22 -6.89 -9.28
CA ASP A 42 -11.24 -7.72 -8.62
C ASP A 42 -11.31 -7.46 -7.10
N LYS A 43 -10.18 -7.05 -6.49
CA LYS A 43 -10.10 -6.66 -5.07
C LYS A 43 -10.60 -5.23 -4.79
N GLY A 44 -11.01 -4.48 -5.80
CA GLY A 44 -11.59 -3.14 -5.65
C GLY A 44 -10.59 -1.98 -5.78
N ALA A 45 -9.45 -2.18 -6.45
CA ALA A 45 -8.64 -1.05 -6.89
C ALA A 45 -9.45 -0.16 -7.84
N ASP A 46 -9.27 1.16 -7.74
CA ASP A 46 -9.92 2.11 -8.63
C ASP A 46 -9.02 2.35 -9.87
N PRO A 47 -9.40 1.90 -11.07
CA PRO A 47 -8.60 2.08 -12.28
C PRO A 47 -8.44 3.56 -12.67
N ASN A 48 -9.28 4.45 -12.14
CA ASN A 48 -9.20 5.90 -12.35
C ASN A 48 -8.54 6.63 -11.17
N PHE A 49 -7.89 5.91 -10.25
CA PHE A 49 -7.26 6.52 -9.09
C PHE A 49 -6.12 7.48 -9.50
N LEU A 50 -6.30 8.77 -9.18
CA LEU A 50 -5.30 9.81 -9.43
C LEU A 50 -4.69 10.28 -8.11
N TYR A 51 -3.56 9.72 -7.71
CA TYR A 51 -2.93 10.04 -6.41
C TYR A 51 -2.58 11.53 -6.26
N ILE A 52 -2.28 12.24 -7.35
CA ILE A 52 -1.96 13.68 -7.32
C ILE A 52 -3.11 14.54 -6.79
N SER A 53 -4.36 14.09 -6.95
CA SER A 53 -5.57 14.79 -6.48
C SER A 53 -5.85 14.56 -4.99
N GLN A 54 -5.13 13.64 -4.35
CA GLN A 54 -5.38 13.24 -2.97
C GLN A 54 -4.73 14.20 -1.97
N PRO A 55 -5.22 14.26 -0.71
CA PRO A 55 -4.57 15.00 0.37
C PRO A 55 -3.11 14.57 0.60
N SER A 56 -2.29 15.48 1.15
CA SER A 56 -0.86 15.25 1.35
C SER A 56 -0.52 13.98 2.13
N LYS A 57 -1.34 13.62 3.14
CA LYS A 57 -1.20 12.37 3.89
C LYS A 57 -1.36 11.14 3.00
N LYS A 58 -2.47 11.05 2.26
CA LYS A 58 -2.72 9.95 1.31
C LYS A 58 -1.68 9.85 0.21
N ARG A 59 -1.15 10.99 -0.28
CA ARG A 59 -0.04 10.98 -1.24
C ARG A 59 1.22 10.35 -0.65
N ARG A 60 1.57 10.68 0.60
CA ARG A 60 2.71 10.07 1.29
C ARG A 60 2.53 8.56 1.47
N GLU A 61 1.35 8.13 1.93
CA GLU A 61 1.02 6.71 2.10
C GLU A 61 1.09 5.96 0.77
N PHE A 62 0.54 6.54 -0.30
CA PHE A 62 0.63 5.98 -1.64
C PHE A 62 2.09 5.82 -2.09
N ILE A 63 2.92 6.84 -1.89
CA ILE A 63 4.35 6.77 -2.25
C ILE A 63 5.07 5.69 -1.43
N LYS A 64 4.81 5.60 -0.11
CA LYS A 64 5.37 4.53 0.73
C LYS A 64 4.99 3.14 0.20
N ALA A 65 3.71 2.93 -0.09
CA ALA A 65 3.21 1.67 -0.64
C ALA A 65 3.85 1.36 -2.00
N LEU A 66 3.98 2.36 -2.89
CA LEU A 66 4.58 2.19 -4.20
C LEU A 66 6.06 1.78 -4.07
N VAL A 67 6.84 2.49 -3.26
CA VAL A 67 8.25 2.15 -2.97
C VAL A 67 8.36 0.74 -2.41
N TYR A 68 7.44 0.35 -1.53
CA TYR A 68 7.41 -1.00 -0.98
C TYR A 68 7.21 -2.07 -2.08
N PHE A 69 6.25 -1.91 -2.99
CA PHE A 69 6.06 -2.86 -4.10
C PHE A 69 7.28 -2.93 -5.03
N TYR A 70 7.93 -1.81 -5.34
CA TYR A 70 9.16 -1.84 -6.16
C TYR A 70 10.37 -2.42 -5.44
N THR A 71 10.44 -2.28 -4.12
CA THR A 71 11.54 -2.82 -3.31
C THR A 71 11.42 -4.34 -3.12
N TYR A 72 10.21 -4.82 -2.84
CA TYR A 72 9.98 -6.20 -2.41
C TYR A 72 9.29 -7.08 -3.45
N GLY A 73 8.75 -6.49 -4.53
CA GLY A 73 8.19 -7.20 -5.68
C GLY A 73 7.19 -8.30 -5.29
N THR A 74 7.51 -9.55 -5.65
CA THR A 74 6.66 -10.72 -5.39
C THR A 74 6.30 -10.90 -3.92
N ARG A 75 7.20 -10.59 -2.98
CA ARG A 75 6.92 -10.70 -1.53
C ARG A 75 5.83 -9.72 -1.09
N ALA A 76 5.84 -8.50 -1.64
CA ALA A 76 4.80 -7.53 -1.38
C ALA A 76 3.43 -8.00 -1.89
N ILE A 77 3.41 -8.63 -3.06
CA ILE A 77 2.20 -9.20 -3.64
C ILE A 77 1.66 -10.36 -2.80
N GLU A 78 2.52 -11.25 -2.29
CA GLU A 78 2.11 -12.34 -1.41
C GLU A 78 1.44 -11.80 -0.13
N GLN A 79 2.02 -10.78 0.51
CA GLN A 79 1.43 -10.16 1.70
C GLN A 79 0.05 -9.55 1.40
N LEU A 80 -0.12 -8.95 0.23
CA LEU A 80 -1.40 -8.41 -0.25
C LEU A 80 -2.43 -9.52 -0.51
N LYS A 81 -2.00 -10.72 -0.91
CA LYS A 81 -2.90 -11.86 -1.14
C LYS A 81 -3.41 -12.47 0.16
N TYR A 82 -2.56 -12.59 1.17
CA TYR A 82 -2.89 -13.27 2.42
C TYR A 82 -3.44 -12.35 3.52
N GLY A 83 -3.77 -11.10 3.20
CA GLY A 83 -4.44 -10.17 4.13
C GLY A 83 -3.60 -9.82 5.36
N SER A 84 -2.27 -9.85 5.23
CA SER A 84 -1.39 -9.41 6.31
C SER A 84 -1.54 -7.90 6.48
N ASN A 85 -1.60 -7.41 7.74
CA ASN A 85 -1.57 -5.98 8.00
C ASN A 85 -0.27 -5.38 7.48
N PHE A 86 -0.37 -4.41 6.57
CA PHE A 86 0.78 -3.69 6.02
C PHE A 86 1.16 -2.55 6.97
N PHE A 87 2.29 -2.72 7.62
CA PHE A 87 2.88 -1.72 8.50
C PHE A 87 4.16 -1.18 7.86
N LEU A 88 4.17 0.11 7.48
CA LEU A 88 5.23 0.75 6.69
C LEU A 88 5.74 2.10 7.28
#